data_AF-A0A942HPJ6-F1
#
_entry.id   AF-A0A942HPJ6-F1
#
_cell.length_a   1.000
_cell.length_b   1.000
_cell.length_c   1.000
_cell.angle_alpha   90.00
_cell.angle_beta   90.00
_cell.angle_gamma   90.00
#
_symmetry.space_group_name_H-M   'P 1'
#
loop_
_entity.id
_entity.type
_entity.pdbx_description
1 polymer ?
#
loop_
_entity_poly.entity_id
_entity_poly.type
_entity_poly.pdbx_seq_one_letter_code
_entity_poly.pdbx_strand_id
1 'polypeptide(L)'
;YQGQFKAGQMPDLVVCFIPNEPALHAAFGADPELFDYALQRNVLLTSPTSLIGLLRTMELGWRQERMVAEAAEIADAAGTLYSRFAKFLSDFDTLGNRLNSATKAYDAAVGSVERRLLPQLRKVEGMGIGRGEGIEAPQPIDHNVRPIVAAELEPAEPGRIEPHEGADDSVAA
;
A
#
# COMPACT_ATOMS: atom_id res chain seq x y z
N TYR A 1 1.62 28.75 32.79
CA TYR A 1 3.02 28.27 32.75
C TYR A 1 3.49 27.56 34.02
N GLN A 2 3.07 27.93 35.24
CA GLN A 2 3.55 27.28 36.50
C GLN A 2 2.88 25.93 36.87
N GLY A 3 2.01 25.36 36.03
CA GLY A 3 1.24 24.14 36.36
C GLY A 3 1.67 22.85 35.64
N GLN A 4 2.69 22.90 34.77
CA GLN A 4 3.11 21.73 33.96
C GLN A 4 4.22 20.89 34.62
N PHE A 5 4.92 21.42 35.63
CA PHE A 5 5.93 20.67 36.36
C PHE A 5 5.31 20.14 37.65
N LYS A 6 5.10 18.83 37.74
CA LYS A 6 4.75 18.19 39.02
C LYS A 6 5.89 18.47 40.00
N ALA A 7 5.57 18.85 41.24
CA ALA A 7 6.58 19.05 42.29
C ALA A 7 7.45 17.79 42.42
N GLY A 8 8.73 17.89 42.03
CA GLY A 8 9.70 16.79 42.01
C GLY A 8 10.14 16.29 40.64
N GLN A 9 9.51 16.68 39.53
CA GLN A 9 10.01 16.39 38.17
C GLN A 9 10.90 17.53 37.68
N MET A 10 12.21 17.28 37.61
CA MET A 10 13.13 18.19 36.92
C MET A 10 12.96 18.04 35.40
N PRO A 11 12.97 19.13 34.63
CA PRO A 11 12.95 19.05 33.17
C PRO A 11 14.20 18.35 32.64
N ASP A 12 14.03 17.55 31.58
CA ASP A 12 15.13 16.81 30.95
C ASP A 12 16.17 17.74 30.30
N LEU A 13 15.74 18.94 29.88
CA LEU A 13 16.60 20.00 29.34
C LEU A 13 15.99 21.38 29.61
N VAL A 14 16.81 22.32 30.08
CA VAL A 14 16.48 23.74 30.22
C VAL A 14 17.25 24.53 29.18
N VAL A 15 16.55 25.32 28.39
CA VAL A 15 17.18 26.26 27.45
C VAL A 15 17.29 27.63 28.13
N CYS A 16 18.52 28.06 28.39
CA CYS A 16 18.81 29.37 28.95
C CYS A 16 19.17 30.33 27.83
N PHE A 17 18.27 31.27 27.54
CA PHE A 17 18.42 32.22 26.45
C PHE A 17 19.10 33.50 26.91
N ILE A 18 20.17 33.91 26.21
CA ILE A 18 20.93 35.13 26.46
C ILE A 18 20.81 36.04 25.23
N PRO A 19 20.07 37.17 25.32
CA PRO A 19 19.76 38.05 24.18
C PRO A 19 20.94 38.96 23.77
N ASN A 20 22.17 38.56 24.09
CA ASN A 20 23.39 39.28 23.76
C ASN A 20 24.49 38.26 23.45
N GLU A 21 24.65 37.95 22.17
CA GLU A 21 25.60 36.96 21.68
C GLU A 21 27.07 37.32 21.99
N PRO A 22 27.51 38.59 21.83
CA PRO A 22 28.84 39.01 22.30
C PRO A 22 29.07 38.80 23.80
N ALA A 23 28.07 39.06 24.65
CA ALA A 23 28.20 38.85 26.09
C ALA A 23 28.29 37.37 26.45
N LEU A 24 27.53 36.50 25.77
CA LEU A 24 27.64 35.05 25.93
C LEU A 24 29.04 34.55 25.51
N HIS A 25 29.56 35.05 24.38
CA HIS A 25 30.90 34.71 23.94
C HIS A 25 31.99 35.22 24.89
N ALA A 26 31.85 36.44 25.40
CA ALA A 26 32.75 37.00 26.41
C ALA A 26 32.72 36.19 27.72
N ALA A 27 31.56 35.68 28.13
CA ALA A 27 31.44 34.80 29.28
C ALA A 27 32.20 33.49 29.09
N PHE A 28 32.09 32.85 27.91
CA PHE A 28 32.88 31.67 27.57
C PHE A 28 34.39 31.95 27.48
N GLY A 29 34.78 33.14 27.05
CA GLY A 29 36.18 33.55 27.04
C GLY A 29 36.75 33.79 28.45
N ALA A 30 35.91 34.26 29.38
CA ALA A 30 36.30 34.51 30.77
C ALA A 30 36.31 33.22 31.63
N ASP A 31 35.35 32.32 31.38
CA ASP A 31 35.25 31.01 32.02
C ASP A 31 34.97 29.92 30.96
N PRO A 32 36.02 29.23 30.48
CA PRO A 32 35.88 28.18 29.49
C PRO A 32 35.10 26.95 29.98
N GLU A 33 35.03 26.69 31.29
CA GLU A 33 34.31 25.54 31.85
C GLU A 33 32.80 25.79 31.97
N LEU A 34 32.35 27.03 31.79
CA LEU A 34 30.96 27.43 31.96
C LEU A 34 29.99 26.64 31.07
N PHE A 35 30.37 26.33 29.83
CA PHE A 35 29.53 25.57 28.91
C PHE A 35 29.30 24.14 29.42
N ASP A 36 30.37 23.43 29.77
CA ASP A 36 30.29 22.07 30.30
C ASP A 36 29.60 22.03 31.66
N TYR A 37 29.86 23.01 32.52
CA TYR A 37 29.18 23.18 33.81
C TYR A 37 27.66 23.27 33.66
N ALA A 38 27.19 24.06 32.68
CA ALA A 38 25.79 24.22 32.36
C ALA A 38 25.21 22.94 31.73
N LEU A 39 25.93 22.33 30.78
CA LEU A 39 25.51 21.11 30.09
C LEU A 39 25.33 19.93 31.05
N GLN A 40 26.24 19.75 32.02
CA GLN A 40 26.14 18.72 33.07
C GLN A 40 24.89 18.86 33.95
N ARG A 41 24.27 20.04 33.96
CA ARG A 41 23.02 20.34 34.68
C ARG A 41 21.81 20.34 33.76
N ASN A 42 21.96 19.83 32.54
CA ASN A 42 20.95 19.90 31.49
C ASN A 42 20.50 21.34 31.20
N VAL A 43 21.43 22.30 31.29
CA VAL A 43 21.17 23.70 30.92
C VAL A 43 21.94 24.02 29.65
N LEU A 44 21.21 24.20 28.54
CA LEU A 44 21.79 24.64 27.28
C LEU A 44 21.77 26.16 27.21
N LEU A 45 22.95 26.78 27.28
CA LEU A 45 23.12 28.21 27.06
C LEU A 45 22.94 28.50 25.57
N THR A 46 22.05 29.43 25.24
CA THR A 46 21.68 29.74 23.85
C THR A 46 21.67 31.25 23.60
N SER A 47 22.17 31.61 22.43
CA SER A 47 21.99 32.89 21.76
C SER A 47 20.77 32.82 20.82
N PRO A 48 20.31 33.95 20.23
CA PRO A 48 19.30 33.92 19.17
C PRO A 48 19.64 32.95 18.04
N THR A 49 20.90 32.93 17.62
CA THR A 49 21.38 32.09 16.50
C THR A 49 21.34 30.60 16.85
N SER A 50 21.87 30.23 18.02
CA SER A 50 21.89 28.83 18.46
C SER A 50 20.51 28.30 18.84
N LEU A 51 19.61 29.14 19.35
CA LEU A 51 18.22 28.77 19.59
C LEU A 51 17.51 28.41 18.27
N ILE A 52 17.72 29.19 17.21
CA ILE A 52 17.16 28.87 15.87
C ILE A 52 17.71 27.52 15.38
N GLY A 53 19.00 27.26 15.55
CA GLY A 53 19.61 25.97 15.20
C GLY A 53 19.01 24.80 15.96
N LEU A 54 18.80 24.95 17.27
CA LEU A 54 18.15 23.95 18.11
C LEU A 54 16.72 23.67 17.65
N LEU A 55 15.91 24.71 17.45
CA LEU A 55 14.53 24.59 17.00
C LEU A 55 14.43 23.93 15.62
N ARG A 56 15.33 24.26 14.70
CA ARG A 56 15.39 23.60 13.38
C ARG A 56 15.76 22.12 13.50
N THR A 57 16.65 21.78 14.43
CA THR A 57 17.01 20.38 14.70
C THR A 57 15.82 19.60 15.28
N MET A 58 15.04 20.22 16.17
CA MET A 58 13.80 19.62 16.70
C MET A 58 12.74 19.43 15.60
N GLU A 59 12.57 20.42 14.72
CA GLU A 59 11.65 20.32 13.57
C GLU A 59 12.03 19.17 12.63
N LEU A 60 13.32 19.03 12.31
CA LEU A 60 13.83 17.91 11.53
C LEU A 60 13.57 16.56 12.23
N GLY A 61 13.77 16.48 13.55
CA GLY A 61 13.48 15.30 14.35
C GLY A 61 12.01 14.88 14.26
N TRP A 62 11.08 15.80 14.45
CA TRP A 62 9.65 15.51 14.33
C TRP A 62 9.23 15.15 12.91
N ARG A 63 9.81 15.80 11.90
CA ARG A 63 9.56 15.44 10.50
C ARG A 63 10.01 14.00 10.24
N GLN A 64 11.16 13.60 10.77
CA GLN A 64 11.65 12.22 10.66
C GLN A 64 10.70 11.22 11.34
N GLU A 65 10.27 11.50 12.57
CA GLU A 65 9.30 10.64 13.29
C GLU A 65 7.98 10.50 12.52
N ARG A 66 7.45 11.61 11.99
CA ARG A 66 6.21 11.59 11.20
C ARG A 66 6.36 10.78 9.91
N MET A 67 7.47 10.93 9.19
CA MET A 67 7.73 10.14 7.98
C MET A 67 7.78 8.63 8.28
N VAL A 68 8.39 8.25 9.42
CA VAL A 68 8.44 6.85 9.85
C VAL A 68 7.03 6.32 10.17
N ALA A 69 6.21 7.10 10.87
CA ALA A 69 4.84 6.73 11.19
C ALA A 69 3.97 6.57 9.93
N GLU A 70 4.03 7.53 9.01
CA GLU A 70 3.28 7.49 7.74
C GLU A 70 3.70 6.29 6.87
N ALA A 71 5.00 5.97 6.80
CA ALA A 71 5.50 4.81 6.05
C ALA A 71 4.96 3.48 6.61
N ALA A 72 4.84 3.36 7.93
CA ALA A 72 4.27 2.18 8.57
C ALA A 72 2.78 2.01 8.23
N GLU A 73 2.01 3.10 8.22
CA GLU A 73 0.60 3.08 7.82
C GLU A 73 0.43 2.69 6.34
N ILE A 74 1.27 3.23 5.45
CA ILE A 74 1.27 2.87 4.02
C ILE A 74 1.57 1.37 3.84
N ALA A 75 2.55 0.83 4.58
CA ALA A 75 2.90 -0.58 4.50
C ALA A 75 1.75 -1.50 4.94
N ASP A 76 1.06 -1.15 6.03
CA ASP A 76 -0.09 -1.92 6.52
C ASP A 76 -1.28 -1.86 5.54
N ALA A 77 -1.58 -0.67 5.01
CA ALA A 77 -2.61 -0.48 4.00
C ALA A 77 -2.30 -1.28 2.71
N ALA A 78 -1.05 -1.28 2.26
CA ALA A 78 -0.59 -2.05 1.12
C ALA A 78 -0.72 -3.56 1.38
N GLY A 79 -0.30 -4.05 2.55
CA GLY A 79 -0.46 -5.46 2.94
C GLY A 79 -1.92 -5.90 2.96
N THR A 80 -2.81 -5.06 3.50
CA THR A 80 -4.26 -5.29 3.49
C THR A 80 -4.80 -5.35 2.07
N LEU A 81 -4.41 -4.43 1.20
CA LEU A 81 -4.83 -4.41 -0.21
C LEU A 81 -4.40 -5.69 -0.95
N TYR A 82 -3.13 -6.08 -0.83
CA TYR A 82 -2.61 -7.31 -1.43
C TYR A 82 -3.40 -8.55 -0.99
N SER A 83 -3.68 -8.69 0.31
CA SER A 83 -4.45 -9.82 0.83
C SER A 83 -5.88 -9.88 0.26
N ARG A 84 -6.56 -8.73 0.15
CA ARG A 84 -7.90 -8.63 -0.42
C ARG A 84 -7.91 -8.93 -1.91
N PHE A 85 -6.90 -8.46 -2.63
CA PHE A 85 -6.77 -8.72 -4.06
C PHE A 85 -6.49 -10.20 -4.35
N ALA A 86 -5.62 -10.84 -3.56
CA ALA A 86 -5.39 -12.28 -3.65
C ALA A 86 -6.67 -13.09 -3.44
N LYS A 87 -7.47 -12.74 -2.41
CA LYS A 87 -8.77 -13.36 -2.19
C LYS A 87 -9.73 -13.14 -3.37
N PHE A 88 -9.81 -11.91 -3.88
CA PHE A 88 -10.63 -11.59 -5.05
C PHE A 88 -10.26 -12.44 -6.26
N LEU A 89 -8.97 -12.61 -6.56
CA LEU A 89 -8.51 -13.47 -7.66
C LEU A 89 -8.89 -14.94 -7.46
N SER A 90 -8.83 -15.45 -6.22
CA SER A 90 -9.30 -16.82 -5.90
C SER A 90 -10.81 -16.99 -6.12
N ASP A 91 -11.61 -15.99 -5.74
CA ASP A 91 -13.05 -15.97 -6.03
C ASP A 91 -13.30 -15.91 -7.55
N PHE A 92 -12.47 -15.17 -8.29
CA PHE A 92 -12.55 -15.05 -9.74
C PHE A 92 -12.20 -16.36 -10.46
N ASP A 93 -11.21 -17.10 -9.98
CA ASP A 93 -10.88 -18.44 -10.49
C ASP A 93 -12.05 -19.42 -10.27
N THR A 94 -12.64 -19.38 -9.08
CA THR A 94 -13.84 -20.16 -8.77
C THR A 94 -14.99 -19.83 -9.72
N LEU A 95 -15.20 -18.55 -10.04
CA LEU A 95 -16.19 -18.11 -11.01
C LEU A 95 -15.89 -18.64 -12.42
N GLY A 96 -14.64 -18.57 -12.86
CA GLY A 96 -14.20 -19.13 -14.15
C GLY A 96 -14.50 -20.63 -14.27
N ASN A 97 -14.21 -21.39 -13.20
CA ASN A 97 -14.50 -22.82 -13.14
C ASN A 97 -16.01 -23.13 -13.23
N ARG A 98 -16.85 -22.30 -12.60
CA ARG A 98 -18.32 -22.43 -12.67
C ARG A 98 -18.85 -22.11 -14.07
N LEU A 99 -18.32 -21.08 -14.72
CA LEU A 99 -18.67 -20.75 -16.11
C LEU A 99 -18.31 -21.90 -17.06
N ASN A 100 -17.09 -22.46 -16.94
CA ASN A 100 -16.68 -23.63 -17.72
C ASN A 100 -17.62 -24.84 -17.51
N SER A 101 -18.05 -25.06 -16.26
CA SER A 101 -19.00 -26.13 -15.94
C SER A 101 -20.39 -25.88 -16.57
N ALA A 102 -20.85 -24.64 -16.59
CA ALA A 102 -22.10 -24.25 -17.25
C ALA A 102 -22.03 -24.47 -18.77
N THR A 103 -20.93 -24.08 -19.41
CA THR A 103 -20.70 -24.34 -20.85
C THR A 103 -20.75 -25.84 -21.16
N LYS A 104 -20.07 -26.68 -20.36
CA LYS A 104 -20.12 -28.15 -20.53
C LYS A 104 -21.54 -28.72 -20.40
N ALA A 105 -22.33 -28.21 -19.45
CA ALA A 105 -23.71 -28.65 -19.27
C ALA A 105 -24.60 -28.25 -20.47
N TYR A 106 -24.39 -27.05 -21.01
CA TYR A 106 -25.04 -26.59 -22.23
C TYR A 106 -24.69 -27.48 -23.42
N ASP A 107 -23.40 -27.76 -23.66
CA ASP A 107 -22.95 -28.62 -24.76
C ASP A 107 -23.55 -30.04 -24.67
N ALA A 108 -23.63 -30.59 -23.46
CA ALA A 108 -24.26 -31.88 -23.23
C ALA A 108 -25.77 -31.86 -23.54
N ALA A 109 -26.46 -30.78 -23.21
CA ALA A 109 -27.88 -30.60 -23.52
C ALA A 109 -28.11 -30.50 -25.04
N VAL A 110 -27.30 -29.71 -25.75
CA VAL A 110 -27.31 -29.62 -27.22
C VAL A 110 -27.11 -31.01 -27.84
N GLY A 111 -26.08 -31.74 -27.41
CA GLY A 111 -25.83 -33.10 -27.90
C GLY A 111 -26.98 -34.09 -27.63
N SER A 112 -27.72 -33.91 -26.53
CA SER A 112 -28.93 -34.71 -26.24
C SER A 112 -30.10 -34.33 -27.16
N VAL A 113 -30.29 -33.04 -27.43
CA VAL A 113 -31.32 -32.55 -28.37
C VAL A 113 -31.07 -33.15 -29.76
N GLU A 114 -29.83 -33.07 -30.25
CA GLU A 114 -29.45 -33.55 -31.58
C GLU A 114 -29.59 -35.06 -31.74
N ARG A 115 -29.17 -35.84 -30.73
CA ARG A 115 -29.16 -37.31 -30.80
C ARG A 115 -30.49 -37.96 -30.47
N ARG A 116 -31.32 -37.32 -29.61
CA ARG A 116 -32.54 -37.95 -29.08
C ARG A 116 -33.80 -37.25 -29.52
N LEU A 117 -33.86 -35.92 -29.44
CA LEU A 117 -35.10 -35.18 -29.71
C LEU A 117 -35.33 -34.95 -31.20
N LEU A 118 -34.35 -34.41 -31.93
CA LEU A 118 -34.50 -34.12 -33.36
C LEU A 118 -34.87 -35.35 -34.21
N PRO A 119 -34.31 -36.57 -33.98
CA PRO A 119 -34.70 -37.76 -34.72
C PRO A 119 -36.15 -38.19 -34.46
N GLN A 120 -36.63 -38.05 -33.22
CA GLN A 120 -38.02 -38.34 -32.87
C GLN A 120 -38.97 -37.35 -33.53
N LEU A 121 -38.58 -36.06 -33.56
CA LEU A 121 -39.35 -35.03 -34.24
C LEU A 121 -39.49 -35.32 -35.75
N ARG A 122 -38.38 -35.65 -36.43
CA ARG A 122 -38.39 -36.06 -37.86
C ARG A 122 -39.28 -37.28 -38.10
N LYS A 123 -39.27 -38.24 -37.17
CA LYS A 123 -40.11 -39.45 -37.26
C LYS A 123 -41.60 -39.11 -37.17
N VAL A 124 -41.99 -38.17 -36.32
CA VAL A 124 -43.37 -37.69 -36.16
C VAL A 124 -43.82 -36.88 -37.39
N GLU A 125 -42.96 -36.01 -37.92
CA GLU A 125 -43.22 -35.30 -39.19
C GLU A 125 -43.44 -36.27 -40.35
N GLY A 126 -42.64 -37.34 -40.45
CA GLY A 126 -42.81 -38.39 -41.46
C GLY A 126 -44.11 -39.18 -41.37
N MET A 127 -44.83 -39.12 -40.25
CA MET A 127 -46.17 -39.71 -40.09
C MET A 127 -47.31 -38.74 -40.48
N GLY A 128 -46.99 -37.52 -40.92
CA GLY A 128 -47.98 -36.52 -41.34
C GLY A 128 -48.69 -35.82 -40.17
N ILE A 129 -48.19 -35.97 -38.94
CA ILE A 129 -48.81 -35.43 -37.71
C ILE A 129 -48.18 -34.08 -37.30
N GLY A 130 -47.05 -33.68 -37.91
CA GLY A 130 -46.30 -32.46 -37.56
C GLY A 130 -46.61 -31.23 -38.42
N ARG A 131 -46.69 -30.05 -37.81
CA ARG A 131 -46.63 -28.74 -38.50
C ARG A 131 -45.16 -28.37 -38.75
N GLY A 132 -44.78 -28.21 -40.02
CA GLY A 132 -43.44 -27.80 -40.44
C GLY A 132 -43.16 -26.29 -40.25
N GLU A 133 -43.42 -25.75 -39.06
CA GLU A 133 -42.86 -24.44 -38.71
C GLU A 133 -41.38 -24.65 -38.36
N GLY A 134 -40.49 -24.08 -39.19
CA GLY A 134 -39.05 -24.28 -39.10
C GLY A 134 -38.52 -23.90 -37.72
N ILE A 135 -38.01 -24.89 -36.99
CA ILE A 135 -37.36 -24.65 -35.70
C ILE A 135 -36.01 -24.00 -35.97
N GLU A 136 -35.89 -22.74 -35.56
CA GLU A 136 -34.62 -22.02 -35.65
C GLU A 136 -33.63 -22.59 -34.62
N ALA A 137 -32.46 -23.01 -35.10
CA ALA A 137 -31.44 -23.59 -34.24
C ALA A 137 -30.84 -22.50 -33.33
N PRO A 138 -30.59 -22.80 -32.04
CA PRO A 138 -29.86 -21.87 -31.18
C PRO A 138 -28.45 -21.63 -31.76
N GLN A 139 -28.00 -20.39 -31.69
CA GLN A 139 -26.65 -20.01 -32.13
C GLN A 139 -25.61 -20.65 -31.18
N PRO A 140 -24.53 -21.26 -31.71
CA PRO A 140 -23.48 -21.83 -30.87
C PRO A 140 -22.75 -20.74 -30.09
N ILE A 141 -22.56 -20.96 -28.79
CA ILE A 141 -21.77 -20.10 -27.91
C ILE A 141 -20.43 -20.79 -27.69
N ASP A 142 -19.43 -20.46 -28.51
CA ASP A 142 -18.06 -20.90 -28.28
C ASP A 142 -17.31 -19.80 -27.51
N HIS A 143 -17.26 -19.93 -26.18
CA HIS A 143 -16.48 -19.04 -25.33
C HIS A 143 -15.68 -19.85 -24.31
N ASN A 144 -14.38 -19.88 -24.52
CA ASN A 144 -13.45 -20.30 -23.48
C ASN A 144 -13.25 -19.16 -22.49
N VAL A 145 -13.32 -19.46 -21.20
CA VAL A 145 -12.98 -18.49 -20.15
C VAL A 145 -11.50 -18.11 -20.32
N ARG A 146 -11.24 -16.84 -20.61
CA ARG A 146 -9.88 -16.34 -20.79
C ARG A 146 -9.13 -16.40 -19.46
N PRO A 147 -7.97 -17.09 -19.38
CA PRO A 147 -7.16 -17.06 -18.18
C PRO A 147 -6.61 -15.65 -17.95
N ILE A 148 -6.52 -15.25 -16.69
CA ILE A 148 -5.75 -14.06 -16.31
C ILE A 148 -4.27 -14.45 -16.42
N VAL A 149 -3.59 -13.90 -17.42
CA VAL A 149 -2.14 -14.04 -17.56
C VAL A 149 -1.55 -12.65 -17.32
N ALA A 150 -1.14 -12.40 -16.08
CA ALA A 150 -0.47 -11.17 -15.68
C ALA A 150 0.87 -11.54 -15.04
N ALA A 151 1.96 -10.91 -15.49
CA ALA A 151 3.31 -11.18 -14.98
C ALA A 151 3.43 -10.91 -13.46
N GLU A 152 2.62 -10.00 -12.92
CA GLU A 152 2.58 -9.70 -11.48
C GLU A 152 1.96 -10.82 -10.63
N LEU A 153 1.34 -11.83 -11.25
CA LEU A 153 0.78 -13.00 -10.58
C LEU A 153 1.72 -14.21 -10.63
N GLU A 154 2.86 -14.10 -11.31
CA GLU A 154 3.95 -15.07 -11.17
C GLU A 154 4.56 -14.89 -9.78
N PRO A 155 4.86 -15.98 -9.05
CA PRO A 155 5.49 -15.89 -7.75
C PRO A 155 6.80 -15.12 -7.91
N ALA A 156 6.89 -13.94 -7.27
CA ALA A 156 8.09 -13.13 -7.28
C ALA A 156 9.29 -14.00 -6.87
N GLU A 157 10.32 -14.06 -7.71
CA GLU A 157 11.55 -14.73 -7.34
C GLU A 157 12.05 -14.12 -6.02
N PRO A 158 12.27 -14.94 -4.97
CA PRO A 158 12.70 -14.43 -3.69
C PRO A 158 14.13 -13.90 -3.82
N GLY A 159 14.30 -12.57 -4.00
CA GLY A 159 15.62 -11.96 -3.83
C GLY A 159 15.96 -10.68 -4.59
N ARG A 160 15.12 -10.10 -5.45
CA ARG A 160 15.51 -8.89 -6.19
C ARG A 160 14.74 -7.64 -5.74
N ILE A 161 15.17 -7.08 -4.61
CA ILE A 161 14.97 -5.65 -4.35
C ILE A 161 15.98 -4.94 -5.26
N GLU A 162 15.52 -4.40 -6.39
CA GLU A 162 16.35 -3.50 -7.19
C GLU A 162 16.68 -2.27 -6.32
N PRO A 163 17.97 -1.92 -6.15
CA PRO A 163 18.31 -0.66 -5.52
C PRO A 163 17.77 0.47 -6.39
N HIS A 164 16.94 1.34 -5.80
CA HIS A 164 16.51 2.57 -6.42
C HIS A 164 17.72 3.51 -6.51
N GLU A 165 18.49 3.39 -7.59
CA GLU A 165 19.69 4.18 -7.84
C GLU A 165 19.31 5.61 -8.25
N GLY A 166 19.76 6.60 -7.49
CA GLY A 166 20.01 7.96 -7.98
C GLY A 166 18.89 8.99 -7.83
N ALA A 167 18.64 9.46 -6.62
CA ALA A 167 18.15 10.82 -6.39
C ALA A 167 19.13 11.56 -5.47
N ASP A 168 20.35 11.82 -5.93
CA ASP A 168 21.09 13.06 -5.64
C ASP A 168 22.34 13.17 -6.53
N ASP A 169 22.40 14.22 -7.35
CA ASP A 169 23.62 15.00 -7.66
C ASP A 169 23.26 16.11 -8.65
N SER A 170 22.64 17.18 -8.14
CA SER A 170 22.66 18.48 -8.82
C SER A 170 22.54 19.65 -7.85
N VAL A 171 23.46 19.75 -6.88
CA VAL A 171 23.80 21.03 -6.24
C VAL A 171 25.30 21.12 -6.04
N ALA A 172 26.03 21.38 -7.13
CA ALA A 172 27.36 21.99 -7.10
C ALA A 172 27.70 22.56 -8.49
N ALA A 173 27.39 23.83 -8.71
CA ALA A 173 28.05 24.71 -9.68
C ALA A 173 27.94 26.16 -9.18
#